data_AF-A0A2N6AXV9-F1
#
_entry.id   AF-A0A2N6AXV9-F1
#
_cell.length_a   1.000
_cell.length_b   1.000
_cell.length_c   1.000
_cell.angle_alpha   90.00
_cell.angle_beta   90.00
_cell.angle_gamma   90.00
#
_symmetry.space_group_name_H-M   'P 1'
#
loop_
_entity.id
_entity.type
_entity.pdbx_description
1 polymer ?
#
loop_
_entity_poly.entity_id
_entity_poly.type
_entity_poly.pdbx_seq_one_letter_code
_entity_poly.pdbx_strand_id
1 'polypeptide(L)'
;MFWEGKIMRNLSRILKFAAASLAVFSLALAVSPQAARAEYPEKPVKLLVGFSAGGGTDVYARALSSFIYDALGMPFVVVNKPGASGMIAAKTVKQAPPDGYTLYVISAASFATRELIDGDKAPIKALEDFQPLGVIGQLVSALIVPKDSRFKNAGELVAFARANPGKLRWSNPGKTSSHTIAGMGFLQSNNISATLVPFKGGSKARNAVAGKQVDFGFMGVQLMAGFESKLKALGVASRERDGVYRDVPTFGEQSLAELDLAAPMIIWGRRDLPADVVAKLTAAIKAAATQKGYAKLIKKTGAVGYYKPPEEGVAIVKRLQANMQPIVAANFSK
;
A
#
# COMPACT_ATOMS: atom_id res chain seq x y z
N MET A 1 91.22 19.27 0.35
CA MET A 1 90.22 19.78 -0.63
C MET A 1 89.61 18.72 -1.57
N PHE A 2 90.00 17.42 -1.51
CA PHE A 2 89.48 16.37 -2.42
C PHE A 2 88.41 15.43 -1.82
N TRP A 3 88.07 15.56 -0.53
CA TRP A 3 87.18 14.61 0.17
C TRP A 3 85.71 15.08 0.24
N GLU A 4 85.45 16.38 0.24
CA GLU A 4 84.10 16.95 0.41
C GLU A 4 83.19 16.78 -0.82
N GLY A 5 83.75 16.84 -2.03
CA GLY A 5 82.96 16.75 -3.28
C GLY A 5 82.34 15.36 -3.54
N LYS A 6 82.94 14.29 -3.00
CA LYS A 6 82.45 12.91 -3.18
C LYS A 6 81.27 12.60 -2.26
N ILE A 7 81.29 13.15 -1.04
CA ILE A 7 80.20 13.03 -0.05
C ILE A 7 78.97 13.79 -0.54
N MET A 8 79.13 15.02 -1.05
CA MET A 8 77.99 15.80 -1.58
C MET A 8 77.34 15.16 -2.82
N ARG A 9 78.12 14.53 -3.72
CA ARG A 9 77.56 13.78 -4.87
C ARG A 9 76.75 12.57 -4.43
N ASN A 10 77.16 11.85 -3.40
CA ASN A 10 76.42 10.70 -2.87
C ASN A 10 75.14 11.12 -2.14
N LEU A 11 75.16 12.21 -1.36
CA LEU A 11 73.95 12.78 -0.75
C LEU A 11 72.94 13.24 -1.81
N SER A 12 73.39 13.89 -2.89
CA SER A 12 72.51 14.31 -3.99
C SER A 12 71.84 13.14 -4.71
N ARG A 13 72.51 11.98 -4.80
CA ARG A 13 71.96 10.76 -5.37
C ARG A 13 70.94 10.11 -4.44
N ILE A 14 71.25 10.02 -3.14
CA ILE A 14 70.34 9.47 -2.13
C ILE A 14 69.06 10.32 -2.03
N LEU A 15 69.17 11.65 -2.06
CA LEU A 15 68.01 12.57 -2.07
C LEU A 15 67.16 12.43 -3.34
N LYS A 16 67.78 12.22 -4.51
CA LYS A 16 67.04 11.96 -5.76
C LYS A 16 66.33 10.61 -5.76
N PHE A 17 66.94 9.57 -5.19
CA PHE A 17 66.29 8.27 -5.02
C PHE A 17 65.15 8.33 -3.98
N ALA A 18 65.33 9.06 -2.87
CA ALA A 18 64.27 9.26 -1.88
C ALA A 18 63.08 10.05 -2.45
N ALA A 19 63.34 11.08 -3.25
CA ALA A 19 62.29 11.85 -3.93
C ALA A 19 61.55 11.02 -4.99
N ALA A 20 62.25 10.17 -5.75
CA ALA A 20 61.64 9.25 -6.70
C ALA A 20 60.76 8.19 -6.02
N SER A 21 61.20 7.65 -4.88
CA SER A 21 60.41 6.70 -4.08
C SER A 21 59.15 7.33 -3.47
N LEU A 22 59.24 8.59 -3.02
CA LEU A 22 58.07 9.34 -2.51
C LEU A 22 57.04 9.64 -3.62
N ALA A 23 57.50 9.91 -4.85
CA ALA A 23 56.64 10.15 -6.00
C ALA A 23 55.88 8.88 -6.44
N VAL A 24 56.54 7.72 -6.39
CA VAL A 24 55.91 6.42 -6.69
C VAL A 24 54.90 6.02 -5.61
N PHE A 25 55.20 6.27 -4.33
CA PHE A 25 54.27 5.99 -3.24
C PHE A 25 53.02 6.90 -3.28
N SER A 26 53.19 8.16 -3.71
CA SER A 26 52.09 9.10 -3.92
C SER A 26 51.18 8.71 -5.09
N LEU A 27 51.74 8.13 -6.16
CA LEU A 27 50.94 7.61 -7.30
C LEU A 27 50.17 6.33 -6.93
N ALA A 28 50.71 5.48 -6.05
CA ALA A 28 50.05 4.26 -5.62
C ALA A 28 48.82 4.52 -4.74
N LEU A 29 48.79 5.62 -3.98
CA LEU A 29 47.63 6.03 -3.18
C LEU A 29 46.49 6.67 -3.99
N ALA A 30 46.79 7.16 -5.21
CA ALA A 30 45.79 7.73 -6.11
C ALA A 30 44.96 6.67 -6.84
N VAL A 31 45.42 5.40 -6.86
CA VAL A 31 44.65 4.26 -7.38
C VAL A 31 44.04 3.50 -6.20
N SER A 32 43.29 4.21 -5.36
CA SER A 32 42.31 3.52 -4.51
C SER A 32 41.28 2.93 -5.47
N PRO A 33 41.00 1.60 -5.46
CA PRO A 33 39.89 1.07 -6.23
C PRO A 33 38.67 1.84 -5.77
N GLN A 34 38.08 2.60 -6.68
CA GLN A 34 36.80 3.24 -6.45
C GLN A 34 35.89 2.09 -6.07
N ALA A 35 35.59 1.95 -4.77
CA ALA A 35 34.75 0.87 -4.28
C ALA A 35 33.49 0.95 -5.15
N ALA A 36 33.34 -0.02 -6.06
CA ALA A 36 32.22 -0.05 -6.98
C ALA A 36 31.00 0.07 -6.09
N ARG A 37 30.31 1.22 -6.14
CA ARG A 37 29.20 1.48 -5.25
C ARG A 37 28.17 0.43 -5.61
N ALA A 38 28.09 -0.60 -4.76
CA ALA A 38 27.14 -1.69 -4.80
C ALA A 38 25.85 -1.22 -5.47
N GLU A 39 25.55 -1.72 -6.66
CA GLU A 39 24.44 -1.21 -7.45
C GLU A 39 23.14 -1.70 -6.81
N TYR A 40 22.49 -0.84 -6.02
CA TYR A 40 21.19 -1.17 -5.46
C TYR A 40 20.19 -1.49 -6.58
N PRO A 41 19.36 -2.55 -6.46
CA PRO A 41 19.41 -3.60 -5.44
C PRO A 41 20.31 -4.79 -5.82
N GLU A 42 21.01 -5.36 -4.83
CA GLU A 42 21.87 -6.56 -4.97
C GLU A 42 21.19 -7.85 -4.50
N LYS A 43 19.99 -7.74 -3.95
CA LYS A 43 19.19 -8.87 -3.43
C LYS A 43 17.70 -8.58 -3.57
N PRO A 44 16.84 -9.60 -3.47
CA PRO A 44 15.39 -9.40 -3.52
C PRO A 44 14.87 -8.40 -2.49
N VAL A 45 13.91 -7.56 -2.91
CA VAL A 45 13.22 -6.61 -2.04
C VAL A 45 11.97 -7.28 -1.46
N LYS A 46 11.81 -7.25 -0.14
CA LYS A 46 10.61 -7.79 0.52
C LYS A 46 9.48 -6.76 0.42
N LEU A 47 8.36 -7.16 -0.18
CA LEU A 47 7.14 -6.37 -0.22
C LEU A 47 6.13 -6.91 0.78
N LEU A 48 5.98 -6.24 1.92
CA LEU A 48 5.12 -6.70 3.00
C LEU A 48 3.66 -6.33 2.74
N VAL A 49 2.77 -7.30 2.95
CA VAL A 49 1.32 -7.16 2.82
C VAL A 49 0.69 -7.33 4.20
N GLY A 50 -0.03 -6.32 4.68
CA GLY A 50 -0.63 -6.29 6.03
C GLY A 50 -1.89 -7.16 6.23
N PHE A 51 -2.31 -7.89 5.20
CA PHE A 51 -3.52 -8.72 5.18
C PHE A 51 -3.21 -10.14 4.72
N SER A 52 -4.14 -11.08 4.95
CA SER A 52 -4.01 -12.46 4.49
C SER A 52 -3.91 -12.56 2.97
N ALA A 53 -3.23 -13.62 2.50
CA ALA A 53 -3.14 -13.95 1.09
C ALA A 53 -4.53 -14.11 0.44
N GLY A 54 -4.61 -13.79 -0.86
CA GLY A 54 -5.85 -13.83 -1.63
C GLY A 54 -6.83 -12.68 -1.37
N GLY A 55 -6.44 -11.66 -0.59
CA GLY A 55 -7.17 -10.40 -0.44
C GLY A 55 -6.78 -9.36 -1.49
N GLY A 56 -7.50 -8.22 -1.53
CA GLY A 56 -7.27 -7.16 -2.52
C GLY A 56 -5.83 -6.63 -2.55
N THR A 57 -5.21 -6.38 -1.39
CA THR A 57 -3.81 -5.93 -1.30
C THR A 57 -2.81 -6.94 -1.89
N ASP A 58 -3.04 -8.23 -1.64
CA ASP A 58 -2.15 -9.32 -2.09
C ASP A 58 -2.14 -9.45 -3.62
N VAL A 59 -3.30 -9.25 -4.24
CA VAL A 59 -3.44 -9.21 -5.71
C VAL A 59 -2.54 -8.14 -6.34
N TYR A 60 -2.58 -6.91 -5.81
CA TYR A 60 -1.73 -5.82 -6.31
C TYR A 60 -0.25 -6.09 -6.09
N ALA A 61 0.12 -6.61 -4.92
CA ALA A 61 1.49 -6.96 -4.59
C ALA A 61 2.07 -7.99 -5.57
N ARG A 62 1.33 -9.07 -5.84
CA ARG A 62 1.75 -10.15 -6.74
C ARG A 62 1.78 -9.73 -8.20
N ALA A 63 0.80 -8.92 -8.62
CA ALA A 63 0.79 -8.38 -9.97
C ALA A 63 2.01 -7.49 -10.21
N LEU A 64 2.30 -6.53 -9.31
CA LEU A 64 3.49 -5.68 -9.44
C LEU A 64 4.78 -6.52 -9.43
N SER A 65 4.87 -7.50 -8.54
CA SER A 65 6.03 -8.39 -8.43
C SER A 65 6.29 -9.20 -9.71
N SER A 66 5.26 -9.43 -10.53
CA SER A 66 5.39 -10.14 -11.81
C SER A 66 6.04 -9.29 -12.93
N PHE A 67 6.08 -7.97 -12.76
CA PHE A 67 6.62 -7.03 -13.77
C PHE A 67 7.84 -6.24 -13.29
N ILE A 68 8.10 -6.23 -11.98
CA ILE A 68 9.15 -5.37 -11.40
C ILE A 68 10.57 -5.81 -11.77
N TYR A 69 10.79 -7.10 -12.03
CA TYR A 69 12.12 -7.65 -12.31
C TYR A 69 12.76 -6.98 -13.52
N ASP A 70 12.01 -6.83 -14.62
CA ASP A 70 12.51 -6.21 -15.85
C ASP A 70 12.95 -4.75 -15.65
N ALA A 71 12.36 -4.05 -14.68
CA ALA A 71 12.64 -2.65 -14.40
C ALA A 71 13.66 -2.42 -13.28
N LEU A 72 13.83 -3.38 -12.37
CA LEU A 72 14.64 -3.24 -11.16
C LEU A 72 15.88 -4.15 -11.16
N GLY A 73 15.91 -5.19 -11.99
CA GLY A 73 16.94 -6.23 -11.99
C GLY A 73 16.86 -7.21 -10.82
N MET A 74 15.95 -6.98 -9.85
CA MET A 74 15.70 -7.84 -8.70
C MET A 74 14.19 -8.01 -8.46
N PRO A 75 13.76 -9.17 -7.95
CA PRO A 75 12.35 -9.42 -7.72
C PRO A 75 11.85 -8.74 -6.45
N PHE A 76 10.56 -8.43 -6.44
CA PHE A 76 9.81 -8.21 -5.20
C PHE A 76 9.29 -9.55 -4.66
N VAL A 77 9.63 -9.86 -3.42
CA VAL A 77 9.13 -11.06 -2.72
C VAL A 77 7.98 -10.65 -1.81
N VAL A 78 6.78 -11.12 -2.14
CA VAL A 78 5.55 -10.82 -1.38
C VAL A 78 5.54 -11.59 -0.06
N VAL A 79 5.42 -10.88 1.05
CA VAL A 79 5.35 -11.45 2.40
C VAL A 79 4.07 -11.00 3.11
N ASN A 80 3.10 -11.90 3.29
CA ASN A 80 1.88 -11.60 4.04
C ASN A 80 2.15 -11.64 5.56
N LYS A 81 1.95 -10.51 6.25
CA LYS A 81 2.12 -10.38 7.70
C LYS A 81 0.83 -9.80 8.33
N PRO A 82 -0.24 -10.60 8.44
CA PRO A 82 -1.57 -10.12 8.80
C PRO A 82 -1.71 -9.75 10.28
N GLY A 83 -2.59 -8.77 10.54
CA GLY A 83 -3.05 -8.43 11.89
C GLY A 83 -3.04 -6.93 12.17
N ALA A 84 -3.85 -6.50 13.15
CA ALA A 84 -4.08 -5.10 13.49
C ALA A 84 -4.36 -4.21 12.24
N SER A 85 -5.17 -4.71 11.30
CA SER A 85 -5.48 -4.05 10.01
C SER A 85 -4.25 -3.61 9.19
N GLY A 86 -3.14 -4.34 9.31
CA GLY A 86 -1.89 -4.06 8.60
C GLY A 86 -0.80 -3.41 9.43
N MET A 87 -1.11 -2.95 10.64
CA MET A 87 -0.12 -2.25 11.49
C MET A 87 1.06 -3.14 11.91
N ILE A 88 0.89 -4.47 11.95
CA ILE A 88 2.00 -5.40 12.22
C ILE A 88 3.04 -5.36 11.09
N ALA A 89 2.59 -5.33 9.82
CA ALA A 89 3.47 -5.18 8.66
C ALA A 89 4.13 -3.80 8.65
N ALA A 90 3.36 -2.73 8.87
CA ALA A 90 3.89 -1.37 8.96
C ALA A 90 4.98 -1.23 10.03
N LYS A 91 4.75 -1.76 11.25
CA LYS A 91 5.75 -1.77 12.32
C LYS A 91 7.02 -2.50 11.91
N THR A 92 6.89 -3.61 11.18
CA THR A 92 8.05 -4.37 10.69
C THR A 92 8.89 -3.54 9.72
N VAL A 93 8.25 -2.79 8.81
CA VAL A 93 8.96 -1.91 7.87
C VAL A 93 9.60 -0.73 8.59
N LYS A 94 8.90 -0.10 9.54
CA LYS A 94 9.45 0.99 10.38
C LYS A 94 10.64 0.55 11.24
N GLN A 95 10.77 -0.73 11.54
CA GLN A 95 11.89 -1.29 12.32
C GLN A 95 13.01 -1.88 11.45
N ALA A 96 12.79 -2.07 10.14
CA ALA A 96 13.82 -2.56 9.21
C ALA A 96 14.85 -1.47 8.89
N PRO A 97 16.08 -1.81 8.46
CA PRO A 97 17.04 -0.82 8.01
C PRO A 97 16.46 0.09 6.91
N PRO A 98 16.81 1.39 6.85
CA PRO A 98 16.37 2.31 5.80
C PRO A 98 17.13 2.09 4.48
N ASP A 99 17.30 0.83 4.06
CA ASP A 99 18.10 0.43 2.90
C ASP A 99 17.26 0.11 1.65
N GLY A 100 15.93 0.20 1.75
CA GLY A 100 15.00 -0.07 0.66
C GLY A 100 14.74 -1.54 0.37
N TYR A 101 15.27 -2.49 1.14
CA TYR A 101 15.00 -3.92 0.93
C TYR A 101 13.75 -4.44 1.65
N THR A 102 13.09 -3.59 2.43
CA THR A 102 11.80 -3.89 3.07
C THR A 102 10.83 -2.76 2.78
N LEU A 103 9.82 -3.04 1.98
CA LEU A 103 8.78 -2.10 1.57
C LEU A 103 7.41 -2.57 2.04
N TYR A 104 6.43 -1.68 2.00
CA TYR A 104 5.07 -1.96 2.43
C TYR A 104 4.05 -1.65 1.33
N VAL A 105 3.02 -2.47 1.19
CA VAL A 105 1.88 -2.16 0.32
C VAL A 105 0.59 -2.24 1.10
N ILE A 106 -0.17 -1.15 1.04
CA ILE A 106 -1.50 -1.04 1.65
C ILE A 106 -2.27 0.09 0.98
N SER A 107 -3.60 0.04 1.07
CA SER A 107 -4.44 1.17 0.66
C SER A 107 -4.17 2.38 1.54
N ALA A 108 -4.12 3.58 0.96
CA ALA A 108 -3.92 4.84 1.69
C ALA A 108 -4.92 5.02 2.85
N ALA A 109 -6.21 4.78 2.59
CA ALA A 109 -7.27 4.90 3.58
C ALA A 109 -7.05 3.97 4.80
N SER A 110 -6.78 2.67 4.58
CA SER A 110 -6.50 1.74 5.68
C SER A 110 -5.27 2.15 6.50
N PHE A 111 -4.23 2.69 5.85
CA PHE A 111 -3.01 3.07 6.57
C PHE A 111 -3.23 4.30 7.46
N ALA A 112 -3.94 5.29 6.94
CA ALA A 112 -4.27 6.51 7.68
C ALA A 112 -5.31 6.28 8.80
N THR A 113 -6.16 5.27 8.70
CA THR A 113 -7.27 5.08 9.66
C THR A 113 -6.79 4.97 11.11
N ARG A 114 -5.71 4.22 11.38
CA ARG A 114 -5.24 4.03 12.76
C ARG A 114 -4.68 5.32 13.36
N GLU A 115 -3.98 6.10 12.55
CA GLU A 115 -3.49 7.44 12.92
C GLU A 115 -4.64 8.37 13.29
N LEU A 116 -5.73 8.38 12.52
CA LEU A 116 -6.92 9.18 12.85
C LEU A 116 -7.59 8.77 14.17
N ILE A 117 -7.58 7.47 14.51
CA ILE A 117 -8.16 6.95 15.75
C ILE A 117 -7.31 7.32 16.97
N ASP A 118 -6.00 7.14 16.87
CA ASP A 118 -5.08 7.32 18.00
C ASP A 118 -4.60 8.78 18.15
N GLY A 119 -4.81 9.62 17.14
CA GLY A 119 -4.36 11.02 17.10
C GLY A 119 -2.85 11.13 17.30
N ASP A 120 -2.42 12.08 18.12
CA ASP A 120 -1.00 12.31 18.43
C ASP A 120 -0.31 11.10 19.08
N LYS A 121 -1.08 10.19 19.69
CA LYS A 121 -0.55 8.97 20.33
C LYS A 121 -0.35 7.82 19.35
N ALA A 122 -0.60 8.03 18.06
CA ALA A 122 -0.42 6.99 17.05
C ALA A 122 1.05 6.51 17.03
N PRO A 123 1.32 5.20 17.17
CA PRO A 123 2.69 4.68 17.14
C PRO A 123 3.33 4.74 15.75
N ILE A 124 2.50 4.88 14.72
CA ILE A 124 2.90 5.02 13.33
C ILE A 124 1.99 6.07 12.70
N LYS A 125 2.60 7.04 12.03
CA LYS A 125 1.94 8.07 11.23
C LYS A 125 2.35 7.92 9.77
N ALA A 126 1.37 7.79 8.88
CA ALA A 126 1.58 7.34 7.51
C ALA A 126 2.50 8.25 6.69
N LEU A 127 2.41 9.58 6.86
CA LEU A 127 3.24 10.54 6.11
C LEU A 127 4.47 11.05 6.88
N GLU A 128 4.53 10.84 8.21
CA GLU A 128 5.71 11.20 9.00
C GLU A 128 6.75 10.07 9.02
N ASP A 129 6.31 8.81 9.10
CA ASP A 129 7.21 7.65 9.17
C ASP A 129 7.49 7.01 7.80
N PHE A 130 6.65 7.27 6.79
CA PHE A 130 6.74 6.67 5.47
C PHE A 130 6.60 7.71 4.36
N GLN A 131 7.00 7.32 3.16
CA GLN A 131 6.74 8.09 1.94
C GLN A 131 6.16 7.19 0.84
N PRO A 132 5.19 7.69 0.05
CA PRO A 132 4.72 6.99 -1.13
C PRO A 132 5.86 6.78 -2.14
N LEU A 133 5.93 5.60 -2.74
CA LEU A 133 6.82 5.28 -3.86
C LEU A 133 6.05 5.12 -5.18
N GLY A 134 4.72 5.16 -5.13
CA GLY A 134 3.84 5.12 -6.29
C GLY A 134 2.47 4.58 -5.93
N VAL A 135 1.44 5.10 -6.61
CA VAL A 135 0.09 4.54 -6.57
C VAL A 135 -0.03 3.54 -7.70
N ILE A 136 -0.51 2.34 -7.41
CA ILE A 136 -0.51 1.21 -8.35
C ILE A 136 -1.91 0.70 -8.70
N GLY A 137 -2.95 1.41 -8.28
CA GLY A 137 -4.34 1.11 -8.58
C GLY A 137 -5.24 1.54 -7.44
N GLN A 138 -6.45 1.00 -7.40
CA GLN A 138 -7.39 1.30 -6.33
C GLN A 138 -8.29 0.12 -5.97
N LEU A 139 -8.74 0.14 -4.72
CA LEU A 139 -9.82 -0.70 -4.24
C LEU A 139 -11.06 0.15 -4.04
N VAL A 140 -12.19 -0.30 -4.60
CA VAL A 140 -13.50 0.31 -4.39
C VAL A 140 -14.27 -0.55 -3.41
N SER A 141 -14.71 0.06 -2.29
CA SER A 141 -15.53 -0.63 -1.30
C SER A 141 -16.97 -0.76 -1.81
N ALA A 142 -17.57 -1.94 -1.68
CA ALA A 142 -18.95 -2.20 -2.05
C ALA A 142 -19.75 -2.77 -0.88
N LEU A 143 -21.05 -2.46 -0.87
CA LEU A 143 -22.05 -3.18 -0.09
C LEU A 143 -22.39 -4.48 -0.83
N ILE A 144 -21.92 -5.61 -0.29
CA ILE A 144 -22.08 -6.94 -0.91
C ILE A 144 -23.05 -7.77 -0.08
N VAL A 145 -23.95 -8.49 -0.75
CA VAL A 145 -24.96 -9.39 -0.16
C VAL A 145 -24.92 -10.77 -0.84
N PRO A 146 -25.54 -11.81 -0.25
CA PRO A 146 -25.78 -13.07 -0.96
C PRO A 146 -26.53 -12.85 -2.27
N LYS A 147 -26.27 -13.68 -3.29
CA LYS A 147 -26.90 -13.56 -4.62
C LYS A 147 -28.43 -13.57 -4.52
N ASP A 148 -28.96 -14.44 -3.66
CA ASP A 148 -30.38 -14.63 -3.37
C ASP A 148 -30.90 -13.75 -2.23
N SER A 149 -30.13 -12.73 -1.82
CA SER A 149 -30.61 -11.73 -0.85
C SER A 149 -31.90 -11.06 -1.34
N ARG A 150 -32.83 -10.87 -0.40
CA ARG A 150 -34.10 -10.15 -0.61
C ARG A 150 -33.92 -8.70 -1.07
N PHE A 151 -32.74 -8.12 -0.84
CA PHE A 151 -32.43 -6.75 -1.23
C PHE A 151 -31.91 -6.71 -2.66
N LYS A 152 -32.54 -5.91 -3.52
CA LYS A 152 -32.17 -5.69 -4.92
C LYS A 152 -31.29 -4.47 -5.12
N ASN A 153 -31.38 -3.50 -4.22
CA ASN A 153 -30.59 -2.26 -4.23
C ASN A 153 -30.27 -1.83 -2.79
N ALA A 154 -29.40 -0.84 -2.64
CA ALA A 154 -28.97 -0.37 -1.31
C ALA A 154 -30.12 0.31 -0.55
N GLY A 155 -31.04 0.98 -1.26
CA GLY A 155 -32.22 1.63 -0.67
C GLY A 155 -33.16 0.66 0.04
N GLU A 156 -33.42 -0.52 -0.54
CA GLU A 156 -34.24 -1.57 0.09
C GLU A 156 -33.59 -2.10 1.38
N LEU A 157 -32.27 -2.26 1.40
CA LEU A 157 -31.54 -2.65 2.61
C LEU A 157 -31.65 -1.58 3.69
N VAL A 158 -31.49 -0.29 3.32
CA VAL A 158 -31.64 0.85 4.24
C VAL A 158 -33.05 0.90 4.81
N ALA A 159 -34.08 0.78 3.97
CA ALA A 159 -35.48 0.79 4.39
C ALA A 159 -35.76 -0.34 5.39
N PHE A 160 -35.31 -1.56 5.10
CA PHE A 160 -35.46 -2.69 6.02
C PHE A 160 -34.72 -2.45 7.34
N ALA A 161 -33.48 -1.96 7.30
CA ALA A 161 -32.67 -1.74 8.49
C ALA A 161 -33.25 -0.64 9.40
N ARG A 162 -33.85 0.41 8.83
CA ARG A 162 -34.59 1.43 9.59
C ARG A 162 -35.81 0.85 10.29
N ALA A 163 -36.59 0.03 9.58
CA ALA A 163 -37.77 -0.63 10.15
C ALA A 163 -37.41 -1.75 11.15
N ASN A 164 -36.18 -2.28 11.11
CA ASN A 164 -35.73 -3.42 11.90
C ASN A 164 -34.34 -3.18 12.53
N PRO A 165 -34.19 -2.20 13.45
CA PRO A 165 -32.89 -1.86 14.03
C PRO A 165 -32.18 -3.07 14.65
N GLY A 166 -30.89 -3.24 14.34
CA GLY A 166 -30.05 -4.32 14.90
C GLY A 166 -30.36 -5.73 14.39
N LYS A 167 -31.31 -5.92 13.46
CA LYS A 167 -31.64 -7.25 12.91
C LYS A 167 -30.68 -7.74 11.83
N LEU A 168 -29.91 -6.85 11.21
CA LEU A 168 -28.91 -7.22 10.21
C LEU A 168 -27.53 -7.39 10.85
N ARG A 169 -26.80 -8.39 10.39
CA ARG A 169 -25.39 -8.62 10.70
C ARG A 169 -24.54 -8.28 9.49
N TRP A 170 -23.38 -7.70 9.71
CA TRP A 170 -22.47 -7.36 8.63
C TRP A 170 -21.03 -7.73 8.90
N SER A 171 -20.28 -8.03 7.83
CA SER A 171 -18.87 -8.37 7.91
C SER A 171 -17.95 -7.26 7.37
N ASN A 172 -16.71 -7.26 7.86
CA ASN A 172 -15.64 -6.41 7.35
C ASN A 172 -14.28 -7.15 7.38
N PRO A 173 -13.26 -6.65 6.66
CA PRO A 173 -11.95 -7.30 6.58
C PRO A 173 -10.96 -6.90 7.69
N GLY A 174 -11.38 -6.09 8.67
CA GLY A 174 -10.56 -5.70 9.81
C GLY A 174 -11.04 -4.38 10.43
N LYS A 175 -10.95 -4.25 11.76
CA LYS A 175 -11.55 -3.15 12.54
C LYS A 175 -11.23 -1.73 12.03
N THR A 176 -10.05 -1.52 11.46
CA THR A 176 -9.60 -0.20 11.00
C THR A 176 -9.23 -0.21 9.51
N SER A 177 -9.82 -1.11 8.73
CA SER A 177 -9.64 -1.14 7.27
C SER A 177 -10.49 -0.06 6.59
N SER A 178 -10.08 0.37 5.39
CA SER A 178 -10.85 1.31 4.56
C SER A 178 -12.27 0.83 4.29
N HIS A 179 -12.46 -0.47 4.08
CA HIS A 179 -13.78 -1.07 3.88
C HIS A 179 -14.66 -0.98 5.12
N THR A 180 -14.07 -1.07 6.31
CA THR A 180 -14.79 -0.88 7.58
C THR A 180 -15.22 0.57 7.75
N ILE A 181 -14.35 1.53 7.41
CA ILE A 181 -14.71 2.95 7.44
C ILE A 181 -15.82 3.25 6.44
N ALA A 182 -15.79 2.66 5.23
CA ALA A 182 -16.88 2.77 4.28
C ALA A 182 -18.21 2.21 4.82
N GLY A 183 -18.19 1.05 5.47
CA GLY A 183 -19.38 0.48 6.10
C GLY A 183 -19.91 1.33 7.25
N MET A 184 -19.05 1.83 8.13
CA MET A 184 -19.42 2.76 9.21
C MET A 184 -20.04 4.04 8.65
N GLY A 185 -19.41 4.65 7.64
CA GLY A 185 -19.93 5.83 6.96
C GLY A 185 -21.30 5.58 6.32
N PHE A 186 -21.52 4.41 5.71
CA PHE A 186 -22.81 4.04 5.15
C PHE A 186 -23.89 3.88 6.23
N LEU A 187 -23.59 3.18 7.32
CA LEU A 187 -24.53 2.99 8.43
C LEU A 187 -24.91 4.33 9.08
N GLN A 188 -23.91 5.16 9.36
CA GLN A 188 -24.06 6.48 9.98
C GLN A 188 -24.88 7.43 9.10
N SER A 189 -24.50 7.58 7.82
CA SER A 189 -25.16 8.51 6.91
C SER A 189 -26.62 8.14 6.60
N ASN A 190 -26.98 6.87 6.76
CA ASN A 190 -28.34 6.39 6.56
C ASN A 190 -29.14 6.23 7.86
N ASN A 191 -28.53 6.51 9.02
CA ASN A 191 -29.11 6.34 10.35
C ASN A 191 -29.67 4.92 10.57
N ILE A 192 -28.83 3.89 10.31
CA ILE A 192 -29.20 2.48 10.48
C ILE A 192 -28.19 1.75 11.37
N SER A 193 -28.67 0.74 12.11
CA SER A 193 -27.83 -0.08 12.99
C SER A 193 -27.77 -1.54 12.52
N ALA A 194 -26.58 -2.13 12.60
CA ALA A 194 -26.32 -3.52 12.24
C ALA A 194 -25.20 -4.10 13.11
N THR A 195 -25.31 -5.38 13.47
CA THR A 195 -24.32 -6.08 14.31
C THR A 195 -23.07 -6.41 13.49
N LEU A 196 -21.91 -5.90 13.93
CA LEU A 196 -20.64 -6.16 13.26
C LEU A 196 -20.07 -7.54 13.62
N VAL A 197 -19.64 -8.30 12.61
CA VAL A 197 -18.85 -9.54 12.73
C VAL A 197 -17.48 -9.31 12.06
N PRO A 198 -16.41 -9.06 12.82
CA PRO A 198 -15.11 -8.70 12.26
C PRO A 198 -14.31 -9.92 11.76
N PHE A 199 -13.61 -9.76 10.63
CA PHE A 199 -12.70 -10.79 10.10
C PHE A 199 -11.28 -10.26 9.90
N LYS A 200 -10.31 -11.17 9.79
CA LYS A 200 -8.89 -10.86 9.55
C LYS A 200 -8.56 -10.83 8.04
N GLY A 201 -9.38 -10.17 7.22
CA GLY A 201 -9.16 -10.00 5.78
C GLY A 201 -10.40 -10.21 4.91
N GLY A 202 -10.34 -9.68 3.68
CA GLY A 202 -11.46 -9.65 2.73
C GLY A 202 -12.00 -11.02 2.35
N SER A 203 -11.13 -12.00 2.10
CA SER A 203 -11.55 -13.35 1.69
C SER A 203 -12.39 -14.05 2.77
N LYS A 204 -12.05 -13.86 4.05
CA LYS A 204 -12.82 -14.42 5.16
C LYS A 204 -14.18 -13.72 5.33
N ALA A 205 -14.20 -12.38 5.22
CA ALA A 205 -15.44 -11.60 5.24
C ALA A 205 -16.38 -12.00 4.09
N ARG A 206 -15.85 -12.12 2.87
CA ARG A 206 -16.60 -12.58 1.69
C ARG A 206 -17.23 -13.95 1.92
N ASN A 207 -16.45 -14.90 2.42
CA ASN A 207 -16.94 -16.26 2.65
C ASN A 207 -18.07 -16.28 3.69
N ALA A 208 -18.04 -15.40 4.69
CA ALA A 208 -19.13 -15.25 5.65
C ALA A 208 -20.43 -14.75 4.99
N VAL A 209 -20.35 -13.80 4.05
CA VAL A 209 -21.51 -13.36 3.25
C VAL A 209 -21.99 -14.49 2.34
N ALA A 210 -21.09 -15.11 1.58
CA ALA A 210 -21.43 -16.19 0.65
C ALA A 210 -22.04 -17.41 1.36
N GLY A 211 -21.60 -17.70 2.60
CA GLY A 211 -22.15 -18.74 3.47
C GLY A 211 -23.32 -18.27 4.34
N LYS A 212 -23.85 -17.06 4.14
CA LYS A 212 -24.98 -16.48 4.88
C LYS A 212 -24.82 -16.44 6.40
N GLN A 213 -23.58 -16.41 6.88
CA GLN A 213 -23.25 -16.20 8.30
C GLN A 213 -23.51 -14.75 8.72
N VAL A 214 -23.54 -13.83 7.75
CA VAL A 214 -23.93 -12.43 7.88
C VAL A 214 -24.84 -12.05 6.71
N ASP A 215 -25.62 -10.98 6.87
CA ASP A 215 -26.61 -10.53 5.88
C ASP A 215 -25.98 -9.71 4.75
N PHE A 216 -24.93 -8.95 5.07
CA PHE A 216 -24.15 -8.18 4.11
C PHE A 216 -22.69 -8.02 4.56
N GLY A 217 -21.86 -7.39 3.73
CA GLY A 217 -20.52 -6.98 4.12
C GLY A 217 -20.05 -5.78 3.32
N PHE A 218 -19.15 -5.01 3.92
CA PHE A 218 -18.39 -3.99 3.23
C PHE A 218 -16.98 -4.50 2.97
N MET A 219 -16.64 -4.64 1.69
CA MET A 219 -15.34 -5.13 1.24
C MET A 219 -15.09 -4.70 -0.21
N GLY A 220 -13.89 -4.95 -0.73
CA GLY A 220 -13.56 -4.59 -2.10
C GLY A 220 -14.44 -5.33 -3.12
N VAL A 221 -15.03 -4.60 -4.07
CA VAL A 221 -15.94 -5.16 -5.09
C VAL A 221 -15.28 -6.28 -5.92
N GLN A 222 -13.96 -6.19 -6.14
CA GLN A 222 -13.17 -7.20 -6.84
C GLN A 222 -13.24 -8.58 -6.20
N LEU A 223 -13.58 -8.68 -4.91
CA LEU A 223 -13.72 -9.97 -4.23
C LEU A 223 -14.90 -10.80 -4.74
N MET A 224 -15.82 -10.20 -5.50
CA MET A 224 -16.87 -10.94 -6.20
C MET A 224 -16.34 -11.78 -7.36
N ALA A 225 -15.12 -11.54 -7.84
CA ALA A 225 -14.54 -12.27 -8.96
C ALA A 225 -14.49 -13.78 -8.65
N GLY A 226 -15.19 -14.59 -9.46
CA GLY A 226 -15.36 -16.03 -9.26
C GLY A 226 -16.42 -16.43 -8.22
N PHE A 227 -17.15 -15.47 -7.66
CA PHE A 227 -18.24 -15.65 -6.69
C PHE A 227 -19.54 -14.96 -7.13
N GLU A 228 -19.66 -14.55 -8.39
CA GLU A 228 -20.80 -13.80 -8.94
C GLU A 228 -22.11 -14.61 -8.93
N SER A 229 -22.02 -15.94 -8.89
CA SER A 229 -23.17 -16.84 -8.68
C SER A 229 -23.63 -16.89 -7.21
N LYS A 230 -22.79 -16.47 -6.26
CA LYS A 230 -23.05 -16.51 -4.81
C LYS A 230 -23.23 -15.13 -4.18
N LEU A 231 -22.78 -14.07 -4.85
CA LEU A 231 -22.78 -12.70 -4.34
C LEU A 231 -23.31 -11.72 -5.37
N LYS A 232 -23.81 -10.58 -4.88
CA LYS A 232 -24.07 -9.39 -5.69
C LYS A 232 -23.71 -8.13 -4.88
N ALA A 233 -23.30 -7.07 -5.57
CA ALA A 233 -23.08 -5.77 -4.97
C ALA A 233 -24.31 -4.87 -5.17
N LEU A 234 -24.69 -4.13 -4.12
CA LEU A 234 -25.84 -3.23 -4.13
C LEU A 234 -25.44 -1.76 -4.29
N GLY A 235 -24.16 -1.45 -4.12
CA GLY A 235 -23.62 -0.11 -4.33
C GLY A 235 -22.16 0.00 -3.96
N VAL A 236 -21.47 1.00 -4.52
CA VAL A 236 -20.07 1.32 -4.20
C VAL A 236 -19.91 2.64 -3.43
N ALA A 237 -18.93 2.67 -2.53
CA ALA A 237 -18.53 3.85 -1.75
C ALA A 237 -17.47 4.67 -2.50
N SER A 238 -17.86 5.21 -3.65
CA SER A 238 -17.04 6.11 -4.47
C SER A 238 -17.92 7.10 -5.23
N ARG A 239 -17.32 8.21 -5.69
CA ARG A 239 -17.98 9.22 -6.54
C ARG A 239 -18.38 8.67 -7.91
N GLU A 240 -17.59 7.74 -8.41
CA GLU A 240 -17.78 7.10 -9.71
C GLU A 240 -17.95 5.59 -9.54
N ARG A 241 -18.58 4.95 -10.53
CA ARG A 241 -18.71 3.48 -10.57
C ARG A 241 -17.34 2.82 -10.68
N ASP A 242 -17.26 1.56 -10.24
CA ASP A 242 -16.04 0.78 -10.39
C ASP A 242 -15.68 0.55 -11.87
N GLY A 243 -14.39 0.64 -12.19
CA GLY A 243 -13.93 0.52 -13.58
C GLY A 243 -14.14 -0.86 -14.20
N VAL A 244 -14.28 -1.91 -13.39
CA VAL A 244 -14.57 -3.28 -13.81
C VAL A 244 -16.05 -3.62 -13.60
N TYR A 245 -16.60 -3.36 -12.41
CA TYR A 245 -18.01 -3.64 -12.07
C TYR A 245 -18.92 -2.44 -12.38
N ARG A 246 -18.97 -2.05 -13.65
CA ARG A 246 -19.66 -0.83 -14.11
C ARG A 246 -21.19 -0.87 -13.97
N ASP A 247 -21.78 -2.04 -13.81
CA ASP A 247 -23.21 -2.20 -13.58
C ASP A 247 -23.61 -1.96 -12.12
N VAL A 248 -22.64 -1.88 -11.21
CA VAL A 248 -22.89 -1.59 -9.79
C VAL A 248 -22.97 -0.08 -9.62
N PRO A 249 -24.12 0.48 -9.20
CA PRO A 249 -24.27 1.91 -9.02
C PRO A 249 -23.45 2.42 -7.83
N THR A 250 -23.15 3.71 -7.81
CA THR A 250 -22.70 4.39 -6.59
C THR A 250 -23.86 4.51 -5.60
N PHE A 251 -23.57 4.86 -4.35
CA PHE A 251 -24.64 5.23 -3.41
C PHE A 251 -25.35 6.53 -3.81
N GLY A 252 -24.63 7.50 -4.39
CA GLY A 252 -25.21 8.75 -4.87
C GLY A 252 -26.24 8.56 -6.00
N GLU A 253 -25.97 7.64 -6.93
CA GLU A 253 -26.91 7.25 -8.01
C GLU A 253 -28.22 6.64 -7.47
N GLN A 254 -28.24 6.19 -6.22
CA GLN A 254 -29.40 5.61 -5.54
C GLN A 254 -30.07 6.60 -4.56
N SER A 255 -29.73 7.89 -4.65
CA SER A 255 -30.22 8.93 -3.73
C SER A 255 -29.86 8.66 -2.25
N LEU A 256 -28.79 7.90 -2.02
CA LEU A 256 -28.20 7.73 -0.69
C LEU A 256 -27.00 8.68 -0.56
N ALA A 257 -26.54 8.90 0.67
CA ALA A 257 -25.37 9.75 0.90
C ALA A 257 -24.16 9.26 0.10
N GLU A 258 -23.53 10.18 -0.64
CA GLU A 258 -22.29 9.91 -1.35
C GLU A 258 -21.16 9.65 -0.35
N LEU A 259 -20.40 8.58 -0.58
CA LEU A 259 -19.19 8.27 0.17
C LEU A 259 -18.00 8.33 -0.78
N ASP A 260 -17.13 9.33 -0.63
CA ASP A 260 -15.88 9.42 -1.38
C ASP A 260 -14.73 8.75 -0.60
N LEU A 261 -14.78 7.42 -0.55
CA LEU A 261 -13.88 6.56 0.23
C LEU A 261 -13.18 5.52 -0.64
N ALA A 262 -12.98 5.82 -1.92
CA ALA A 262 -12.12 5.01 -2.78
C ALA A 262 -10.74 4.87 -2.12
N ALA A 263 -10.14 3.68 -2.21
CA ALA A 263 -8.94 3.34 -1.46
C ALA A 263 -7.76 3.05 -2.40
N PRO A 264 -7.04 4.08 -2.89
CA PRO A 264 -5.85 3.91 -3.72
C PRO A 264 -4.81 3.03 -3.04
N MET A 265 -4.24 2.12 -3.82
CA MET A 265 -3.21 1.20 -3.39
C MET A 265 -1.85 1.81 -3.61
N ILE A 266 -1.07 1.93 -2.54
CA ILE A 266 0.22 2.64 -2.56
C ILE A 266 1.33 1.68 -2.10
N ILE A 267 2.47 1.75 -2.78
CA ILE A 267 3.74 1.20 -2.29
C ILE A 267 4.40 2.26 -1.41
N TRP A 268 4.86 1.86 -0.24
CA TRP A 268 5.43 2.72 0.78
C TRP A 268 6.85 2.28 1.11
N GLY A 269 7.74 3.25 1.21
CA GLY A 269 9.07 3.11 1.82
C GLY A 269 9.13 3.88 3.13
N ARG A 270 10.14 3.60 3.96
CA ARG A 270 10.44 4.46 5.12
C ARG A 270 10.69 5.90 4.67
N ARG A 271 10.40 6.87 5.51
CA ARG A 271 10.59 8.30 5.19
C ARG A 271 12.07 8.66 5.01
N ASP A 272 12.95 7.96 5.71
CA ASP A 272 14.41 8.20 5.77
C ASP A 272 15.22 7.34 4.78
N LEU A 273 14.59 6.78 3.74
CA LEU A 273 15.33 6.08 2.67
C LEU A 273 16.29 7.05 1.94
N PRO A 274 17.51 6.60 1.56
CA PRO A 274 18.42 7.36 0.71
C PRO A 274 17.77 7.80 -0.61
N ALA A 275 18.08 9.02 -1.05
CA ALA A 275 17.44 9.62 -2.23
C ALA A 275 17.65 8.80 -3.52
N ASP A 276 18.82 8.17 -3.68
CA ASP A 276 19.13 7.30 -4.80
C ASP A 276 18.31 6.01 -4.79
N VAL A 277 18.07 5.43 -3.61
CA VAL A 277 17.19 4.26 -3.43
C VAL A 277 15.74 4.62 -3.77
N VAL A 278 15.26 5.79 -3.33
CA VAL A 278 13.92 6.29 -3.66
C VAL A 278 13.77 6.50 -5.17
N ALA A 279 14.75 7.12 -5.82
CA ALA A 279 14.73 7.35 -7.26
C ALA A 279 14.67 6.03 -8.05
N LYS A 280 15.50 5.04 -7.68
CA LYS A 280 15.49 3.71 -8.31
C LYS A 280 14.16 2.98 -8.11
N LEU A 281 13.62 2.97 -6.89
CA LEU A 281 12.36 2.30 -6.59
C LEU A 281 11.17 2.94 -7.30
N THR A 282 11.06 4.27 -7.27
CA THR A 282 9.95 5.00 -7.92
C THR A 282 9.98 4.83 -9.43
N ALA A 283 11.17 4.86 -10.06
CA ALA A 283 11.35 4.59 -11.48
C ALA A 283 10.92 3.16 -11.84
N ALA A 284 11.38 2.16 -11.07
CA ALA A 284 11.03 0.76 -11.32
C ALA A 284 9.52 0.49 -11.12
N ILE A 285 8.92 1.03 -10.05
CA ILE A 285 7.48 0.90 -9.79
C ILE A 285 6.66 1.54 -10.92
N LYS A 286 7.06 2.72 -11.40
CA LYS A 286 6.44 3.37 -12.55
C LYS A 286 6.52 2.48 -13.80
N ALA A 287 7.71 2.01 -14.14
CA ALA A 287 7.92 1.16 -15.31
C ALA A 287 7.06 -0.11 -15.27
N ALA A 288 7.02 -0.80 -14.11
CA ALA A 288 6.20 -2.00 -13.92
C ALA A 288 4.68 -1.71 -13.97
N ALA A 289 4.20 -0.71 -13.23
CA ALA A 289 2.78 -0.41 -13.10
C ALA A 289 2.17 0.24 -14.35
N THR A 290 2.99 0.77 -15.27
CA THR A 290 2.55 1.32 -16.55
C THR A 290 2.57 0.31 -17.70
N GLN A 291 3.10 -0.90 -17.48
CA GLN A 291 3.03 -1.94 -18.49
C GLN A 291 1.59 -2.35 -18.80
N LYS A 292 1.27 -2.55 -20.09
CA LYS A 292 -0.06 -3.04 -20.50
C LYS A 292 -0.40 -4.39 -19.84
N GLY A 293 0.60 -5.25 -19.63
CA GLY A 293 0.46 -6.53 -18.95
C GLY A 293 -0.04 -6.38 -17.51
N TYR A 294 0.42 -5.36 -16.78
CA TYR A 294 0.03 -5.09 -15.40
C TYR A 294 -1.46 -4.78 -15.27
N ALA A 295 -1.95 -3.79 -16.03
CA ALA A 295 -3.37 -3.43 -16.01
C ALA A 295 -4.27 -4.61 -16.44
N LYS A 296 -3.84 -5.40 -17.43
CA LYS A 296 -4.56 -6.60 -17.87
C LYS A 296 -4.62 -7.66 -16.78
N LEU A 297 -3.52 -7.91 -16.07
CA LEU A 297 -3.46 -8.90 -14.99
C LEU A 297 -4.37 -8.51 -13.82
N ILE A 298 -4.33 -7.24 -13.40
CA ILE A 298 -5.20 -6.70 -12.36
C ILE A 298 -6.69 -6.74 -12.77
N LYS A 299 -7.00 -6.41 -14.03
CA LYS A 299 -8.38 -6.47 -14.51
C LYS A 299 -8.97 -7.88 -14.43
N LYS A 300 -8.18 -8.92 -14.67
CA LYS A 300 -8.61 -10.33 -14.53
C LYS A 300 -9.02 -10.70 -13.12
N THR A 301 -8.55 -9.97 -12.10
CA THR A 301 -8.95 -10.21 -10.70
C THR A 301 -10.13 -9.35 -10.27
N GLY A 302 -10.80 -8.66 -11.21
CA GLY A 302 -11.93 -7.77 -10.90
C GLY A 302 -11.53 -6.39 -10.38
N ALA A 303 -10.26 -6.01 -10.47
CA ALA A 303 -9.73 -4.75 -9.91
C ALA A 303 -9.20 -3.81 -11.00
N VAL A 304 -8.85 -2.57 -10.64
CA VAL A 304 -8.36 -1.55 -11.57
C VAL A 304 -6.90 -1.20 -11.28
N GLY A 305 -6.01 -1.57 -12.21
CA GLY A 305 -4.60 -1.20 -12.17
C GLY A 305 -4.35 0.09 -12.93
N TYR A 306 -3.67 1.04 -12.28
CA TYR A 306 -3.17 2.28 -12.90
C TYR A 306 -1.95 2.76 -12.15
N TYR A 307 -1.21 3.71 -12.72
CA TYR A 307 -0.11 4.37 -12.04
C TYR A 307 -0.43 5.84 -11.75
N LYS A 308 -0.07 6.31 -10.54
CA LYS A 308 0.10 7.75 -10.24
C LYS A 308 1.44 7.96 -9.53
N PRO A 309 2.11 9.10 -9.75
CA PRO A 309 3.41 9.37 -9.16
C PRO A 309 3.33 9.63 -7.64
N PRO A 310 4.46 9.53 -6.92
CA PRO A 310 4.51 9.69 -5.46
C PRO A 310 3.84 10.96 -4.90
N GLU A 311 3.96 12.08 -5.62
CA GLU A 311 3.46 13.39 -5.21
C GLU A 311 1.93 13.39 -5.12
N GLU A 312 1.25 12.72 -6.06
CA GLU A 312 -0.19 12.51 -6.00
C GLU A 312 -0.59 11.61 -4.82
N GLY A 313 0.27 10.65 -4.44
CA GLY A 313 0.06 9.79 -3.29
C GLY A 313 -0.08 10.57 -1.98
N VAL A 314 0.72 11.61 -1.77
CA VAL A 314 0.63 12.48 -0.59
C VAL A 314 -0.70 13.24 -0.56
N ALA A 315 -1.10 13.82 -1.69
CA ALA A 315 -2.37 14.54 -1.80
C ALA A 315 -3.58 13.62 -1.56
N ILE A 316 -3.53 12.39 -2.10
CA ILE A 316 -4.55 11.36 -1.88
C ILE A 316 -4.70 11.06 -0.38
N VAL A 317 -3.59 10.86 0.34
CA VAL A 317 -3.62 10.50 1.76
C VAL A 317 -4.24 11.61 2.59
N LYS A 318 -3.84 12.87 2.36
CA LYS A 318 -4.42 14.04 3.06
C LYS A 318 -5.92 14.19 2.80
N ARG A 319 -6.36 14.05 1.54
CA ARG A 319 -7.79 14.09 1.19
C ARG A 319 -8.57 12.98 1.90
N LEU A 320 -8.05 11.76 1.89
CA LEU A 320 -8.69 10.62 2.56
C LEU A 320 -8.74 10.80 4.07
N GLN A 321 -7.70 11.35 4.68
CA GLN A 321 -7.72 11.70 6.11
C GLN A 321 -8.88 12.65 6.42
N ALA A 322 -9.05 13.72 5.63
CA ALA A 322 -10.16 14.66 5.77
C ALA A 322 -11.54 13.99 5.61
N ASN A 323 -11.73 13.17 4.56
CA ASN A 323 -13.01 12.49 4.30
C ASN A 323 -13.35 11.45 5.39
N MET A 324 -12.35 10.77 5.95
CA MET A 324 -12.55 9.74 6.97
C MET A 324 -12.71 10.32 8.38
N GLN A 325 -12.15 11.51 8.66
CA GLN A 325 -12.19 12.13 9.98
C GLN A 325 -13.59 12.18 10.63
N PRO A 326 -14.66 12.65 9.97
CA PRO A 326 -15.99 12.69 10.60
C PRO A 326 -16.54 11.30 10.94
N ILE A 327 -16.23 10.30 10.11
CA ILE A 327 -16.65 8.91 10.34
C ILE A 327 -15.88 8.32 11.52
N VAL A 328 -14.55 8.53 11.55
CA VAL A 328 -13.71 8.04 12.63
C VAL A 328 -14.11 8.68 13.96
N ALA A 329 -14.29 9.99 13.99
CA ALA A 329 -14.71 10.72 15.18
C ALA A 329 -16.03 10.18 15.74
N ALA A 330 -17.03 9.94 14.90
CA ALA A 330 -18.34 9.45 15.36
C ALA A 330 -18.36 7.99 15.83
N ASN A 331 -17.41 7.15 15.41
CA ASN A 331 -17.43 5.70 15.64
C ASN A 331 -16.33 5.21 16.61
N PHE A 332 -15.33 6.04 16.89
CA PHE A 332 -14.19 5.67 17.74
C PHE A 332 -13.93 6.67 18.88
N SER A 333 -14.70 7.76 18.99
CA SER A 333 -14.72 8.57 20.20
C SER A 333 -15.18 7.72 21.39
N LYS A 334 -14.46 7.84 22.52
CA LYS A 334 -14.86 7.25 23.79
C LYS A 334 -16.09 7.93 24.35
#